data_AF-A0A948DBD2-F1
#
_entry.id   AF-A0A948DBD2-F1
#
_cell.length_a   1.000
_cell.length_b   1.000
_cell.length_c   1.000
_cell.angle_alpha   90.00
_cell.angle_beta   90.00
_cell.angle_gamma   90.00
#
_symmetry.space_group_name_H-M   'P 1'
#
loop_
_entity.id
_entity.type
_entity.pdbx_description
1 polymer ?
#
loop_
_entity_poly.entity_id
_entity_poly.type
_entity_poly.pdbx_seq_one_letter_code
_entity_poly.pdbx_strand_id
1 'polypeptide(L)'
;MKRYAALILAMLALLLLLPGCGEPTGQAKEYMTEADAALVKVEPVYTDMVQAIVTLALDYAEGVNTEPAGVTAELDGIDRQLAETRSGTDQARREYEKIYKLNGVHDYKEYALVQEEYLDLLDATRSTVTEVKDILKASVESGQAPDINTLTRRAAYLGLISVRAGEVKIKAEQVREQRKL
;
A
#
# COMPACT_ATOMS: atom_id res chain seq x y z
N MET A 1 37.41 49.62 24.40
CA MET A 1 36.04 49.05 24.29
C MET A 1 35.66 48.59 22.88
N LYS A 2 36.22 49.13 21.79
CA LYS A 2 35.90 48.73 20.40
C LYS A 2 36.52 47.39 19.92
N ARG A 3 37.38 46.75 20.72
CA ARG A 3 38.04 45.48 20.35
C ARG A 3 37.35 44.22 20.89
N TYR A 4 36.41 44.38 21.84
CA TYR A 4 35.66 43.26 22.42
C TYR A 4 34.33 42.98 21.70
N ALA A 5 33.79 43.95 20.95
CA ALA A 5 32.57 43.78 20.17
C ALA A 5 32.76 42.90 18.92
N ALA A 6 33.97 42.85 18.35
CA ALA A 6 34.27 42.02 17.18
C ALA A 6 34.48 40.53 17.52
N LEU A 7 34.87 40.22 18.77
CA LEU A 7 35.09 38.84 19.23
C LEU A 7 33.79 38.11 19.59
N ILE A 8 32.75 38.84 20.00
CA ILE A 8 31.44 38.25 20.34
C ILE A 8 30.62 37.96 19.08
N LEU A 9 30.78 38.75 18.00
CA LEU A 9 30.07 38.52 16.73
C LEU A 9 30.61 37.31 15.94
N ALA A 10 31.88 36.94 16.13
CA ALA A 10 32.48 35.77 15.48
C ALA A 10 32.07 34.43 16.16
N MET A 11 31.68 34.47 17.43
CA MET A 11 31.28 33.27 18.18
C MET A 11 29.81 32.87 17.91
N LEU A 12 28.97 33.80 17.42
CA LEU A 12 27.56 33.54 17.10
C LEU A 12 27.35 32.94 15.70
N ALA A 13 28.33 33.06 14.80
CA ALA A 13 28.27 32.49 13.45
C ALA A 13 28.67 31.00 13.40
N LEU A 14 29.31 30.47 14.44
CA LEU A 14 29.74 29.07 14.50
C LEU A 14 28.64 28.08 14.94
N LEU A 15 27.47 28.58 15.35
CA LEU A 15 26.31 27.75 15.71
C LEU A 15 25.42 27.36 14.51
N LEU A 16 25.70 27.88 13.30
CA LEU A 16 24.91 27.59 12.09
C LEU A 16 25.59 26.60 11.13
N LEU A 17 26.74 26.03 11.50
CA LEU A 17 27.47 25.03 10.73
C LEU A 17 27.65 23.75 11.55
N LEU A 18 26.56 23.17 12.03
CA LEU A 18 26.54 21.74 12.37
C LEU A 18 26.31 20.97 11.05
N PRO A 19 27.35 20.39 10.42
CA PRO A 19 27.13 19.38 9.39
C PRO A 19 26.51 18.15 10.09
N GLY A 20 25.19 18.08 10.15
CA GLY A 20 24.52 16.99 10.87
C GLY A 20 23.00 17.02 10.94
N CYS A 21 22.32 18.12 10.62
CA CYS A 21 20.85 18.20 10.77
C CYS A 21 20.03 17.93 9.49
N GLY A 22 20.65 17.54 8.36
CA GLY A 22 19.95 17.41 7.08
C GLY A 22 20.03 16.03 6.40
N GLU A 23 21.05 15.23 6.68
CA GLU A 23 21.30 13.97 5.97
C GLU A 23 20.23 12.89 6.25
N PRO A 24 19.82 12.62 7.51
CA PRO A 24 18.78 11.63 7.78
C PRO A 24 17.42 12.05 7.23
N THR A 25 17.08 13.34 7.33
CA THR A 25 15.81 13.87 6.81
C THR A 25 15.73 13.78 5.30
N GLY A 26 16.82 14.08 4.59
CA GLY A 26 16.91 13.92 3.14
C GLY A 26 16.70 12.46 2.70
N GLN A 27 17.39 11.52 3.37
CA GLN A 27 17.23 10.08 3.10
C GLN A 27 15.81 9.59 3.40
N ALA A 28 15.21 10.03 4.51
CA ALA A 28 13.85 9.65 4.86
C ALA A 28 12.83 10.10 3.80
N LYS A 29 13.02 11.31 3.27
CA LYS A 29 12.18 11.85 2.19
C LYS A 29 12.34 11.06 0.89
N GLU A 30 13.55 10.67 0.54
CA GLU A 30 13.83 9.85 -0.64
C GLU A 30 13.13 8.49 -0.53
N TYR A 31 13.34 7.75 0.57
CA TYR A 31 12.68 6.46 0.81
C TYR A 31 11.16 6.57 0.83
N MET A 32 10.61 7.59 1.48
CA MET A 32 9.17 7.87 1.47
C MET A 32 8.66 8.06 0.04
N THR A 33 9.35 8.89 -0.76
CA THR A 33 8.96 9.17 -2.14
C THR A 33 9.00 7.92 -3.01
N GLU A 34 10.03 7.08 -2.86
CA GLU A 34 10.12 5.81 -3.59
C GLU A 34 9.01 4.83 -3.18
N ALA A 35 8.70 4.75 -1.88
CA ALA A 35 7.63 3.92 -1.37
C ALA A 35 6.26 4.37 -1.90
N ASP A 36 5.98 5.68 -1.83
CA ASP A 36 4.75 6.29 -2.35
C ASP A 36 4.61 6.09 -3.85
N ALA A 37 5.69 6.25 -4.62
CA ALA A 37 5.67 6.00 -6.05
C ALA A 37 5.37 4.53 -6.38
N ALA A 38 5.83 3.59 -5.56
CA ALA A 38 5.47 2.17 -5.71
C ALA A 38 3.98 1.94 -5.41
N LEU A 39 3.44 2.55 -4.34
CA LEU A 39 2.02 2.48 -3.99
C LEU A 39 1.13 3.05 -5.11
N VAL A 40 1.42 4.25 -5.59
CA VAL A 40 0.66 4.91 -6.67
C VAL A 40 0.56 4.03 -7.92
N LYS A 41 1.59 3.25 -8.23
CA LYS A 41 1.59 2.33 -9.38
C LYS A 41 0.66 1.13 -9.17
N VAL A 42 0.57 0.58 -7.95
CA VAL A 42 -0.21 -0.64 -7.70
C VAL A 42 -1.67 -0.39 -7.36
N GLU A 43 -2.04 0.81 -6.89
CA GLU A 43 -3.43 1.16 -6.57
C GLU A 43 -4.46 0.91 -7.69
N PRO A 44 -4.22 1.32 -8.95
CA PRO A 44 -5.15 1.01 -10.03
C PRO A 44 -5.25 -0.51 -10.26
N VAL A 45 -4.12 -1.22 -10.15
CA VAL A 45 -4.09 -2.69 -10.31
C VAL A 45 -4.91 -3.39 -9.23
N TYR A 46 -4.87 -2.91 -7.98
CA TYR A 46 -5.76 -3.41 -6.91
C TYR A 46 -7.23 -3.18 -7.23
N THR A 47 -7.57 -1.98 -7.73
CA THR A 47 -8.94 -1.63 -8.08
C THR A 47 -9.48 -2.54 -9.18
N ASP A 48 -8.72 -2.69 -10.26
CA ASP A 48 -9.07 -3.53 -11.40
C ASP A 48 -9.18 -5.01 -10.99
N MET A 49 -8.23 -5.50 -10.17
CA MET A 49 -8.22 -6.88 -9.67
C MET A 49 -9.43 -7.19 -8.80
N VAL A 50 -9.77 -6.30 -7.85
CA VAL A 50 -10.94 -6.46 -6.98
C VAL A 50 -12.22 -6.40 -7.81
N GLN A 51 -12.32 -5.49 -8.77
CA GLN A 51 -13.47 -5.41 -9.66
C GLN A 51 -13.62 -6.66 -10.53
N ALA A 52 -12.52 -7.18 -11.09
CA ALA A 52 -12.52 -8.38 -11.91
C ALA A 52 -13.00 -9.60 -11.12
N ILE A 53 -12.42 -9.85 -9.94
CA ILE A 53 -12.80 -11.02 -9.13
C ILE A 53 -14.22 -10.94 -8.58
N VAL A 54 -14.69 -9.74 -8.20
CA VAL A 54 -16.07 -9.54 -7.73
C VAL A 54 -17.06 -9.72 -8.88
N THR A 55 -16.78 -9.14 -10.05
CA THR A 55 -17.62 -9.34 -11.25
C THR A 55 -17.69 -10.80 -11.61
N LEU A 56 -16.54 -11.49 -11.68
CA LEU A 56 -16.49 -12.91 -12.03
C LEU A 56 -17.26 -13.77 -11.01
N ALA A 57 -17.15 -13.47 -9.71
CA ALA A 57 -17.89 -14.19 -8.68
C ALA A 57 -19.42 -13.96 -8.78
N LEU A 58 -19.86 -12.75 -9.12
CA LEU A 58 -21.27 -12.41 -9.33
C LEU A 58 -21.82 -13.08 -10.58
N ASP A 59 -21.14 -12.95 -11.71
CA ASP A 59 -21.50 -13.58 -12.97
C ASP A 59 -21.67 -15.10 -12.78
N TYR A 60 -20.68 -15.74 -12.12
CA TYR A 60 -20.75 -17.17 -11.84
C TYR A 60 -21.97 -17.53 -10.96
N ALA A 61 -22.25 -16.73 -9.92
CA ALA A 61 -23.40 -16.92 -9.05
C ALA A 61 -24.75 -16.76 -9.78
N GLU A 62 -24.81 -15.89 -10.78
CA GLU A 62 -25.98 -15.65 -11.62
C GLU A 62 -26.09 -16.64 -12.80
N GLY A 63 -25.10 -17.53 -12.97
CA GLY A 63 -25.04 -18.47 -14.09
C GLY A 63 -24.61 -17.82 -15.41
N VAL A 64 -24.09 -16.61 -15.37
CA VAL A 64 -23.58 -15.84 -16.51
C VAL A 64 -22.06 -16.06 -16.61
N ASN A 65 -21.50 -16.07 -17.83
CA ASN A 65 -20.06 -16.21 -18.06
C ASN A 65 -19.39 -17.42 -17.34
N THR A 66 -20.13 -18.52 -17.19
CA THR A 66 -19.67 -19.74 -16.50
C THR A 66 -18.88 -20.71 -17.38
N GLU A 67 -18.62 -20.35 -18.64
CA GLU A 67 -17.86 -21.20 -19.56
C GLU A 67 -16.42 -21.42 -19.02
N PRO A 68 -15.98 -22.68 -18.83
CA PRO A 68 -14.69 -22.97 -18.19
C PRO A 68 -13.50 -22.23 -18.79
N ALA A 69 -13.45 -22.10 -20.12
CA ALA A 69 -12.37 -21.41 -20.82
C ALA A 69 -12.37 -19.89 -20.52
N GLY A 70 -13.55 -19.26 -20.47
CA GLY A 70 -13.69 -17.84 -20.15
C GLY A 70 -13.31 -17.56 -18.69
N VAL A 71 -13.85 -18.35 -17.76
CA VAL A 71 -13.52 -18.22 -16.34
C VAL A 71 -12.02 -18.42 -16.09
N THR A 72 -11.41 -19.44 -16.70
CA THR A 72 -9.97 -19.69 -16.56
C THR A 72 -9.13 -18.51 -17.04
N ALA A 73 -9.48 -17.91 -18.18
CA ALA A 73 -8.76 -16.75 -18.72
C ALA A 73 -8.83 -15.52 -17.80
N GLU A 74 -9.97 -15.27 -17.17
CA GLU A 74 -10.14 -14.20 -16.18
C GLU A 74 -9.32 -14.47 -14.91
N LEU A 75 -9.34 -15.72 -14.40
CA LEU A 75 -8.53 -16.11 -13.23
C LEU A 75 -7.02 -15.96 -13.51
N ASP A 76 -6.55 -16.30 -14.72
CA ASP A 76 -5.17 -16.08 -15.16
C ASP A 76 -4.82 -14.58 -15.27
N GLY A 77 -5.79 -13.74 -15.63
CA GLY A 77 -5.67 -12.28 -15.58
C GLY A 77 -5.45 -11.78 -14.14
N ILE A 78 -6.26 -12.28 -13.22
CA ILE A 78 -6.18 -11.96 -11.79
C ILE A 78 -4.85 -12.44 -11.20
N ASP A 79 -4.33 -13.59 -11.61
CA ASP A 79 -3.01 -14.08 -11.16
C ASP A 79 -1.87 -13.14 -11.55
N ARG A 80 -1.91 -12.57 -12.75
CA ARG A 80 -0.93 -11.55 -13.17
C ARG A 80 -1.03 -10.29 -12.32
N GLN A 81 -2.24 -9.82 -12.04
CA GLN A 81 -2.47 -8.66 -11.17
C GLN A 81 -2.03 -8.91 -9.72
N LEU A 82 -2.26 -10.11 -9.18
CA LEU A 82 -1.76 -10.52 -7.86
C LEU A 82 -0.22 -10.49 -7.79
N ALA A 83 0.46 -10.93 -8.85
CA ALA A 83 1.91 -10.89 -8.92
C ALA A 83 2.46 -9.45 -9.02
N GLU A 84 1.82 -8.61 -9.84
CA GLU A 84 2.20 -7.20 -9.99
C GLU A 84 2.01 -6.41 -8.69
N THR A 85 0.83 -6.53 -8.07
CA THR A 85 0.53 -5.88 -6.79
C THR A 85 1.50 -6.33 -5.69
N ARG A 86 1.89 -7.61 -5.67
CA ARG A 86 2.90 -8.12 -4.75
C ARG A 86 4.24 -7.43 -4.88
N SER A 87 4.74 -7.33 -6.11
CA SER A 87 6.06 -6.73 -6.34
C SER A 87 6.09 -5.27 -5.86
N GLY A 88 5.03 -4.50 -6.13
CA GLY A 88 4.96 -3.10 -5.73
C GLY A 88 4.75 -2.89 -4.23
N THR A 89 3.91 -3.70 -3.56
CA THR A 89 3.75 -3.60 -2.10
C THR A 89 5.01 -4.05 -1.36
N ASP A 90 5.70 -5.11 -1.83
CA ASP A 90 6.97 -5.54 -1.26
C ASP A 90 8.06 -4.47 -1.45
N GLN A 91 8.05 -3.75 -2.57
CA GLN A 91 8.93 -2.60 -2.78
C GLN A 91 8.62 -1.47 -1.79
N ALA A 92 7.36 -1.05 -1.71
CA ALA A 92 6.95 0.03 -0.79
C ALA A 92 7.30 -0.31 0.66
N ARG A 93 7.04 -1.54 1.11
CA ARG A 93 7.38 -2.00 2.47
C ARG A 93 8.88 -1.90 2.73
N ARG A 94 9.73 -2.39 1.81
CA ARG A 94 11.19 -2.29 1.96
C ARG A 94 11.68 -0.86 2.08
N GLU A 95 11.09 0.08 1.34
CA GLU A 95 11.48 1.49 1.41
C GLU A 95 11.04 2.14 2.73
N TYR A 96 9.81 1.89 3.20
CA TYR A 96 9.37 2.33 4.53
C TYR A 96 10.22 1.74 5.66
N GLU A 97 10.63 0.47 5.55
CA GLU A 97 11.53 -0.18 6.52
C GLU A 97 12.89 0.53 6.65
N LYS A 98 13.40 1.15 5.58
CA LYS A 98 14.65 1.93 5.64
C LYS A 98 14.48 3.18 6.50
N ILE A 99 13.31 3.82 6.51
CA ILE A 99 13.03 5.01 7.32
C ILE A 99 13.17 4.70 8.82
N TYR A 100 12.74 3.51 9.27
CA TYR A 100 12.87 3.12 10.68
C TYR A 100 14.31 3.01 11.17
N LYS A 101 15.26 2.75 10.27
CA LYS A 101 16.70 2.63 10.56
C LYS A 101 17.39 3.99 10.72
N LEU A 102 16.74 5.08 10.29
CA LEU A 102 17.27 6.43 10.39
C LEU A 102 17.03 7.03 11.79
N ASN A 103 17.99 7.81 12.28
CA ASN A 103 17.87 8.51 13.56
C ASN A 103 17.30 9.92 13.36
N GLY A 104 16.53 10.43 14.32
CA GLY A 104 16.06 11.82 14.34
C GLY A 104 14.93 12.17 13.36
N VAL A 105 14.34 11.20 12.67
CA VAL A 105 13.27 11.42 11.66
C VAL A 105 11.90 10.93 12.15
N HIS A 106 11.47 11.35 13.35
CA HIS A 106 10.26 10.83 14.00
C HIS A 106 9.00 11.00 13.14
N ASP A 107 8.83 12.15 12.50
CA ASP A 107 7.66 12.47 11.68
C ASP A 107 7.54 11.54 10.45
N TYR A 108 8.66 11.21 9.80
CA TYR A 108 8.67 10.25 8.69
C TYR A 108 8.35 8.82 9.17
N LYS A 109 8.77 8.44 10.38
CA LYS A 109 8.43 7.14 10.97
C LYS A 109 6.94 7.05 11.31
N GLU A 110 6.34 8.14 11.80
CA GLU A 110 4.89 8.21 12.03
C GLU A 110 4.12 8.02 10.71
N TYR A 111 4.55 8.70 9.64
CA TYR A 111 3.97 8.51 8.32
C TYR A 111 4.13 7.07 7.79
N ALA A 112 5.35 6.52 7.87
CA ALA A 112 5.64 5.14 7.47
C ALA A 112 4.76 4.12 8.22
N LEU A 113 4.48 4.33 9.51
CA LEU A 113 3.64 3.45 10.31
C LEU A 113 2.19 3.42 9.81
N VAL A 114 1.63 4.58 9.41
CA VAL A 114 0.28 4.62 8.83
C VAL A 114 0.26 3.92 7.47
N GLN A 115 1.33 4.06 6.69
CA GLN A 115 1.45 3.40 5.39
C GLN A 115 1.67 1.89 5.50
N GLU A 116 2.31 1.40 6.57
CA GLU A 116 2.36 -0.02 6.87
C GLU A 116 0.97 -0.60 7.18
N GLU A 117 0.12 0.14 7.91
CA GLU A 117 -1.29 -0.27 8.10
C GLU A 117 -2.02 -0.37 6.75
N TYR A 118 -1.76 0.56 5.81
CA TYR A 118 -2.32 0.49 4.47
C TYR A 118 -1.82 -0.73 3.69
N LEU A 119 -0.51 -1.02 3.73
CA LEU A 119 0.09 -2.20 3.11
C LEU A 119 -0.50 -3.50 3.66
N ASP A 120 -0.77 -3.58 4.96
CA ASP A 120 -1.40 -4.76 5.58
C ASP A 120 -2.84 -4.97 5.07
N LEU A 121 -3.58 -3.89 4.79
CA LEU A 121 -4.91 -3.97 4.17
C LEU A 121 -4.84 -4.41 2.70
N LEU A 122 -3.81 -3.98 1.97
CA LEU A 122 -3.54 -4.47 0.62
C LEU A 122 -3.19 -5.97 0.63
N ASP A 123 -2.45 -6.43 1.63
CA ASP A 123 -2.15 -7.86 1.82
C ASP A 123 -3.40 -8.68 2.14
N ALA A 124 -4.28 -8.18 3.02
CA ALA A 124 -5.58 -8.78 3.29
C ALA A 124 -6.48 -8.82 2.04
N THR A 125 -6.41 -7.79 1.19
CA THR A 125 -7.10 -7.74 -0.11
C THR A 125 -6.61 -8.88 -1.00
N ARG A 126 -5.29 -9.01 -1.22
CA ARG A 126 -4.72 -10.10 -2.04
C ARG A 126 -5.08 -11.48 -1.53
N SER A 127 -5.01 -11.69 -0.21
CA SER A 127 -5.40 -12.95 0.41
C SER A 127 -6.86 -13.27 0.11
N THR A 128 -7.76 -12.30 0.28
CA THR A 128 -9.19 -12.50 0.04
C THR A 128 -9.51 -12.74 -1.44
N VAL A 129 -8.86 -12.00 -2.36
CA VAL A 129 -8.96 -12.25 -3.80
C VAL A 129 -8.49 -13.66 -4.15
N THR A 130 -7.39 -14.12 -3.56
CA THR A 130 -6.87 -15.48 -3.77
C THR A 130 -7.88 -16.54 -3.31
N GLU A 131 -8.49 -16.37 -2.14
CA GLU A 131 -9.52 -17.30 -1.65
C GLU A 131 -10.74 -17.35 -2.58
N VAL A 132 -11.22 -16.20 -3.07
CA VAL A 132 -12.35 -16.15 -4.02
C VAL A 132 -11.97 -16.84 -5.33
N LYS A 133 -10.78 -16.54 -5.85
CA LYS A 133 -10.23 -17.15 -7.06
C LYS A 133 -10.15 -18.68 -6.93
N ASP A 134 -9.67 -19.19 -5.80
CA ASP A 134 -9.53 -20.63 -5.55
C ASP A 134 -10.90 -21.33 -5.47
N ILE A 135 -11.92 -20.68 -4.90
CA ILE A 135 -13.30 -21.20 -4.89
C ILE A 135 -13.84 -21.32 -6.32
N LEU A 136 -13.68 -20.27 -7.14
CA LEU A 136 -14.14 -20.27 -8.53
C LEU A 136 -13.39 -21.30 -9.37
N LYS A 137 -12.08 -21.42 -9.17
CA LYS A 137 -11.26 -22.43 -9.84
C LYS A 137 -11.74 -23.85 -9.52
N ALA A 138 -11.93 -24.17 -8.24
CA ALA A 138 -12.42 -25.48 -7.82
C ALA A 138 -13.82 -25.80 -8.38
N SER A 139 -14.68 -24.77 -8.47
CA SER A 139 -16.00 -24.85 -9.09
C SER A 139 -15.91 -25.21 -10.58
N VAL A 140 -15.06 -24.51 -11.34
CA VAL A 140 -14.82 -24.81 -12.76
C VAL A 140 -14.26 -26.22 -12.97
N GLU A 141 -13.25 -26.60 -12.19
CA GLU A 141 -12.58 -27.91 -12.32
C GLU A 141 -13.50 -29.08 -11.98
N SER A 142 -14.41 -28.91 -11.01
CA SER A 142 -15.35 -29.94 -10.59
C SER A 142 -16.67 -29.95 -11.36
N GLY A 143 -17.01 -28.85 -12.05
CA GLY A 143 -18.32 -28.62 -12.64
C GLY A 143 -19.45 -28.43 -11.62
N GLN A 144 -19.13 -28.30 -10.33
CA GLN A 144 -20.10 -28.02 -9.27
C GLN A 144 -20.32 -26.52 -9.13
N ALA A 145 -21.47 -26.11 -8.59
CA ALA A 145 -21.68 -24.71 -8.24
C ALA A 145 -20.74 -24.29 -7.09
N PRO A 146 -20.25 -23.04 -7.08
CA PRO A 146 -19.35 -22.57 -6.03
C PRO A 146 -20.14 -22.35 -4.73
N ASP A 147 -19.43 -22.30 -3.61
CA ASP A 147 -20.01 -21.93 -2.32
C ASP A 147 -20.38 -20.43 -2.30
N ILE A 148 -21.60 -20.13 -2.74
CA ILE A 148 -22.15 -18.77 -2.82
C ILE A 148 -22.09 -18.05 -1.47
N ASN A 149 -22.35 -18.76 -0.36
CA ASN A 149 -22.30 -18.16 0.96
C ASN A 149 -20.88 -17.68 1.30
N THR A 150 -19.87 -18.47 0.93
CA THR A 150 -18.47 -18.06 1.11
C THR A 150 -18.13 -16.90 0.17
N LEU A 151 -18.50 -16.96 -1.11
CA LEU A 151 -18.27 -15.87 -2.07
C LEU A 151 -18.86 -14.54 -1.59
N THR A 152 -20.13 -14.52 -1.16
CA THR A 152 -20.80 -13.32 -0.64
C THR A 152 -20.09 -12.76 0.59
N ARG A 153 -19.67 -13.62 1.54
CA ARG A 153 -18.93 -13.16 2.73
C ARG A 153 -17.58 -12.55 2.35
N ARG A 154 -16.85 -13.14 1.41
CA ARG A 154 -15.56 -12.61 0.95
C ARG A 154 -15.72 -11.30 0.18
N ALA A 155 -16.75 -11.17 -0.66
CA ALA A 155 -17.08 -9.91 -1.32
C ALA A 155 -17.42 -8.78 -0.31
N ALA A 156 -18.23 -9.08 0.71
CA ALA A 156 -18.51 -8.13 1.78
C ALA A 156 -17.24 -7.73 2.55
N TYR A 157 -16.34 -8.69 2.80
CA TYR A 157 -15.06 -8.42 3.46
C TYR A 157 -14.13 -7.55 2.61
N LEU A 158 -14.06 -7.77 1.29
CA LEU A 158 -13.34 -6.87 0.36
C LEU A 158 -13.89 -5.44 0.44
N GLY A 159 -15.22 -5.28 0.53
CA GLY A 159 -15.85 -3.97 0.74
C GLY A 159 -15.42 -3.30 2.04
N LEU A 160 -15.36 -4.04 3.14
CA LEU A 160 -14.87 -3.54 4.43
C LEU A 160 -13.39 -3.14 4.39
N ILE A 161 -12.55 -3.96 3.75
CA ILE A 161 -11.13 -3.64 3.57
C ILE A 161 -10.97 -2.35 2.77
N SER A 162 -11.73 -2.18 1.68
CA SER A 162 -11.70 -0.98 0.84
C SER A 162 -12.06 0.29 1.61
N VAL A 163 -13.10 0.25 2.45
CA VAL A 163 -13.47 1.38 3.33
C VAL A 163 -12.33 1.73 4.27
N ARG A 164 -11.78 0.73 4.97
CA ARG A 164 -10.68 0.95 5.93
C ARG A 164 -9.41 1.44 5.24
N ALA A 165 -9.11 0.93 4.05
CA ALA A 165 -8.01 1.38 3.23
C ALA A 165 -8.15 2.87 2.88
N GLY A 166 -9.35 3.33 2.52
CA GLY A 166 -9.65 4.75 2.33
C GLY A 166 -9.44 5.59 3.59
N GLU A 167 -9.88 5.12 4.76
CA GLU A 167 -9.68 5.80 6.04
C GLU A 167 -8.18 5.94 6.38
N VAL A 168 -7.39 4.88 6.18
CA VAL A 168 -5.95 4.89 6.43
C VAL A 168 -5.22 5.82 5.45
N LYS A 169 -5.63 5.88 4.18
CA LYS A 169 -5.09 6.86 3.21
C LYS A 169 -5.32 8.29 3.65
N ILE A 170 -6.54 8.63 4.07
CA ILE A 170 -6.87 9.95 4.60
C ILE A 170 -6.01 10.27 5.83
N LYS A 171 -5.81 9.31 6.73
CA LYS A 171 -4.93 9.46 7.89
C LYS A 171 -3.48 9.69 7.49
N ALA A 172 -2.97 8.99 6.47
CA ALA A 172 -1.62 9.19 5.96
C ALA A 172 -1.45 10.61 5.39
N GLU A 173 -2.41 11.09 4.60
CA GLU A 173 -2.44 12.46 4.09
C GLU A 173 -2.45 13.50 5.21
N GLN A 174 -3.27 13.31 6.24
CA GLN A 174 -3.28 14.18 7.43
C GLN A 174 -1.92 14.24 8.13
N VAL A 175 -1.25 13.10 8.31
CA VAL A 175 0.10 13.07 8.89
C VAL A 175 1.08 13.83 7.98
N ARG A 176 1.06 13.58 6.67
CA ARG A 176 1.92 14.27 5.71
C ARG A 176 1.76 15.79 5.78
N GLU A 177 0.52 16.29 5.83
CA GLU A 177 0.21 17.71 5.92
C GLU A 177 0.63 18.33 7.26
N GLN A 178 0.28 17.70 8.38
CA GLN A 178 0.60 18.19 9.73
C GLN A 178 2.11 18.27 9.97
N ARG A 179 2.85 17.32 9.40
CA ARG A 179 4.31 17.20 9.55
C ARG A 179 5.10 17.89 8.44
N LYS A 180 4.44 18.37 7.37
CA LYS A 180 5.05 19.04 6.21
C LYS A 180 6.09 18.17 5.49
N LEU A 181 5.77 16.89 5.28
CA LEU A 181 6.67 15.89 4.67
C LEU A 181 6.72 15.98 3.15
#